data_AF-A0A518KAL2-F1
#
_entry.id   AF-A0A518KAL2-F1
#
_cell.length_a   1.000
_cell.length_b   1.000
_cell.length_c   1.000
_cell.angle_alpha   90.00
_cell.angle_beta   90.00
_cell.angle_gamma   90.00
#
_symmetry.space_group_name_H-M   'P 1'
#
loop_
_entity.id
_entity.type
_entity.pdbx_description
1 polymer ?
#
loop_
_entity_poly.entity_id
_entity_poly.type
_entity_poly.pdbx_seq_one_letter_code
_entity_poly.pdbx_strand_id
1 'polypeptide(L)'
;MTRQLASLVLALALPLCVLAEEGGKHLLQYKFKTGDTLRWEVDQRSSVTNSMEGTTQEAQTKTVSLKVWKVIDVTPDGEIEFLNLVERVRMENKLPDRAAMVFDSTSGEEPPPGFEDAARAVGVPLSSIRMSPRGEVKGRDIKHHQPAADPHEQVTLLLPEGPIAIGDSWNQPIDVLVKVGDGGQKTIAARRKHTLKSVSAGVATIQSEFQVISPTTPEIDGQMAHRMVKGEIRFDIDNGRILSQRLDVDRRVLGFAGATSSMHLLTRLEEKLLDGPTSVASKP
;
A
#
# COMPACT_ATOMS: atom_id res chain seq x y z
N MET A 1 -48.97 54.70 -26.81
CA MET A 1 -48.69 53.60 -27.76
C MET A 1 -47.27 53.14 -27.52
N THR A 2 -47.16 51.99 -26.87
CA THR A 2 -45.99 51.52 -26.12
C THR A 2 -45.02 50.79 -27.06
N ARG A 3 -43.77 51.23 -27.14
CA ARG A 3 -42.70 50.55 -27.89
C ARG A 3 -41.93 49.60 -26.98
N GLN A 4 -41.87 48.34 -27.40
CA GLN A 4 -41.03 47.28 -26.86
C GLN A 4 -39.54 47.64 -27.00
N LEU A 5 -38.77 47.40 -25.94
CA LEU A 5 -37.31 47.30 -25.97
C LEU A 5 -36.95 45.90 -25.45
N ALA A 6 -36.36 45.09 -26.34
CA ALA A 6 -35.82 43.79 -26.02
C ALA A 6 -34.45 43.98 -25.34
N SER A 7 -34.30 43.49 -24.11
CA SER A 7 -33.01 43.42 -23.41
C SER A 7 -32.40 42.05 -23.61
N LEU A 8 -31.27 42.03 -24.33
CA LEU A 8 -30.40 40.89 -24.55
C LEU A 8 -29.58 40.63 -23.28
N VAL A 9 -29.80 39.49 -22.61
CA VAL A 9 -28.96 39.04 -21.48
C VAL A 9 -27.80 38.23 -22.06
N LEU A 10 -26.59 38.79 -21.98
CA LEU A 10 -25.35 38.11 -22.34
C LEU A 10 -24.87 37.29 -21.14
N ALA A 11 -25.02 35.97 -21.20
CA ALA A 11 -24.46 35.06 -20.20
C ALA A 11 -22.94 34.93 -20.41
N LEU A 12 -22.15 35.54 -19.53
CA LEU A 12 -20.71 35.28 -19.45
C LEU A 12 -20.50 33.90 -18.79
N ALA A 13 -20.16 32.89 -19.60
CA ALA A 13 -19.61 31.64 -19.12
C ALA A 13 -18.17 31.90 -18.63
N LEU A 14 -17.96 31.89 -17.32
CA LEU A 14 -16.63 31.87 -16.70
C LEU A 14 -16.00 30.49 -16.95
N PRO A 15 -14.80 30.39 -17.56
CA PRO A 15 -14.07 29.14 -17.59
C PRO A 15 -13.59 28.83 -16.17
N LEU A 16 -13.86 27.61 -15.68
CA LEU A 16 -13.12 27.05 -14.55
C LEU A 16 -11.65 26.89 -14.99
N CYS A 17 -10.83 27.90 -14.73
CA CYS A 17 -9.38 27.75 -14.76
C CYS A 17 -8.98 26.84 -13.61
N VAL A 18 -8.71 25.57 -13.92
CA VAL A 18 -7.88 24.73 -13.07
C VAL A 18 -6.47 25.33 -13.13
N LEU A 19 -6.09 26.08 -12.10
CA LEU A 19 -4.71 26.53 -11.93
C LEU A 19 -3.86 25.30 -11.60
N ALA A 20 -3.17 24.78 -12.60
CA ALA A 20 -2.01 23.94 -12.36
C ALA A 20 -0.90 24.84 -11.81
N GLU A 21 -0.39 24.53 -10.62
CA GLU A 21 0.72 25.26 -10.00
C GLU A 21 1.99 25.05 -10.84
N GLU A 22 2.44 26.08 -11.56
CA GLU A 22 3.69 26.02 -12.34
C GLU A 22 4.92 26.15 -11.41
N GLY A 23 5.82 25.15 -11.47
CA GLY A 23 7.27 25.33 -11.23
C GLY A 23 7.79 25.31 -9.78
N GLY A 24 6.96 25.02 -8.78
CA GLY A 24 7.40 24.89 -7.38
C GLY A 24 8.11 23.58 -7.07
N LYS A 25 9.07 23.60 -6.13
CA LYS A 25 9.54 22.39 -5.44
C LYS A 25 8.69 22.18 -4.19
N HIS A 26 8.32 20.93 -3.93
CA HIS A 26 7.49 20.55 -2.79
C HIS A 26 8.29 19.70 -1.82
N LEU A 27 8.29 20.08 -0.54
CA LEU A 27 8.87 19.25 0.51
C LEU A 27 7.81 18.26 1.01
N LEU A 28 8.09 16.96 0.91
CA LEU A 28 7.19 15.91 1.37
C LEU A 28 7.74 15.31 2.66
N GLN A 29 6.98 15.44 3.75
CA GLN A 29 7.33 14.86 5.06
C GLN A 29 6.06 14.44 5.81
N TYR A 30 6.17 13.39 6.62
CA TYR A 30 5.14 13.05 7.59
C TYR A 30 5.09 14.10 8.69
N LYS A 31 3.87 14.54 9.05
CA LYS A 31 3.63 15.63 10.01
C LYS A 31 2.67 15.20 11.12
N PHE A 32 2.89 13.99 11.63
CA PHE A 32 2.08 13.44 12.71
C PHE A 32 2.36 14.17 14.02
N LYS A 33 1.40 14.04 14.94
CA LYS A 33 1.47 14.57 16.30
C LYS A 33 1.25 13.44 17.30
N THR A 34 1.88 13.55 18.46
CA THR A 34 1.61 12.66 19.59
C THR A 34 0.12 12.62 19.89
N GLY A 35 -0.45 11.41 19.98
CA GLY A 35 -1.87 11.18 20.19
C GLY A 35 -2.69 11.03 18.91
N ASP A 36 -2.13 11.30 17.73
CA ASP A 36 -2.83 11.05 16.46
C ASP A 36 -3.22 9.58 16.34
N THR A 37 -4.44 9.33 15.87
CA THR A 37 -4.89 7.99 15.49
C THR A 37 -5.35 8.00 14.05
N LEU A 38 -4.57 7.33 13.20
CA LEU A 38 -4.87 7.20 11.78
C LEU A 38 -5.49 5.84 11.51
N ARG A 39 -6.57 5.81 10.73
CA ARG A 39 -7.26 4.59 10.35
C ARG A 39 -7.38 4.51 8.84
N TRP A 40 -6.93 3.40 8.27
CA TRP A 40 -7.10 3.14 6.86
C TRP A 40 -7.91 1.88 6.64
N GLU A 41 -8.91 1.97 5.75
CA GLU A 41 -9.48 0.77 5.16
C GLU A 41 -8.51 0.24 4.11
N VAL A 42 -8.19 -1.05 4.21
CA VAL A 42 -7.28 -1.76 3.31
C VAL A 42 -8.07 -2.89 2.65
N ASP A 43 -8.16 -2.89 1.32
CA ASP A 43 -8.68 -3.98 0.50
C ASP A 43 -7.53 -4.58 -0.31
N GLN A 44 -7.16 -5.82 0.02
CA GLN A 44 -6.13 -6.57 -0.67
C GLN A 44 -6.78 -7.80 -1.33
N ARG A 45 -6.55 -7.97 -2.63
CA ARG A 45 -7.02 -9.10 -3.42
C ARG A 45 -5.85 -9.72 -4.15
N SER A 46 -5.79 -11.04 -4.17
CA SER A 46 -4.78 -11.77 -4.91
C SER A 46 -5.41 -12.97 -5.64
N SER A 47 -5.00 -13.21 -6.87
CA SER A 47 -5.18 -14.50 -7.55
C SER A 47 -3.83 -14.98 -8.05
N VAL A 48 -3.52 -16.25 -7.80
CA VAL A 48 -2.36 -16.92 -8.36
C VAL A 48 -2.82 -18.15 -9.10
N THR A 49 -2.49 -18.22 -10.39
CA THR A 49 -2.67 -19.41 -11.22
C THR A 49 -1.32 -20.02 -11.50
N ASN A 50 -1.11 -21.25 -11.04
CA ASN A 50 0.10 -22.01 -11.30
C ASN A 50 -0.23 -23.22 -12.17
N SER A 51 0.55 -23.45 -13.21
CA SER A 51 0.49 -24.64 -14.04
C SER A 51 1.83 -25.37 -13.98
N MET A 52 1.81 -26.66 -13.66
CA MET A 52 2.98 -27.53 -13.60
C MET A 52 2.57 -28.94 -14.05
N GLU A 53 3.37 -29.58 -14.90
CA GLU A 53 3.17 -30.97 -15.33
C GLU A 53 1.74 -31.30 -15.78
N GLY A 54 1.10 -30.37 -16.51
CA GLY A 54 -0.26 -30.53 -17.02
C GLY A 54 -1.39 -30.28 -16.00
N THR A 55 -1.06 -30.01 -14.74
CA THR A 55 -2.03 -29.63 -13.71
C THR A 55 -2.04 -28.11 -13.54
N THR A 56 -3.23 -27.51 -13.51
CA THR A 56 -3.42 -26.08 -13.22
C THR A 56 -4.19 -25.90 -11.93
N GLN A 57 -3.70 -25.02 -11.05
CA GLN A 57 -4.31 -24.68 -9.77
C GLN A 57 -4.43 -23.16 -9.67
N GLU A 58 -5.61 -22.69 -9.28
CA GLU A 58 -5.87 -21.29 -8.98
C GLU A 58 -6.21 -21.11 -7.50
N ALA A 59 -5.52 -20.20 -6.82
CA ALA A 59 -5.86 -19.78 -5.47
C ALA A 59 -6.19 -18.29 -5.48
N GLN A 60 -7.31 -17.93 -4.86
CA GLN A 60 -7.75 -16.55 -4.69
C GLN A 60 -7.83 -16.21 -3.21
N THR A 61 -7.38 -15.00 -2.86
CA THR A 61 -7.51 -14.44 -1.52
C THR A 61 -8.09 -13.04 -1.60
N LYS A 62 -8.91 -12.69 -0.61
CA LYS A 62 -9.39 -11.34 -0.38
C LYS A 62 -9.33 -11.04 1.10
N THR A 63 -8.71 -9.92 1.44
CA THR A 63 -8.61 -9.40 2.80
C THR A 63 -9.08 -7.96 2.81
N VAL A 64 -10.06 -7.67 3.65
CA VAL A 64 -10.48 -6.30 3.96
C VAL A 64 -10.18 -6.05 5.43
N SER A 65 -9.39 -5.03 5.75
CA SER A 65 -9.00 -4.73 7.13
C SER A 65 -9.07 -3.24 7.45
N LEU A 66 -9.10 -2.95 8.74
CA LEU A 66 -8.94 -1.59 9.27
C LEU A 66 -7.58 -1.50 9.96
N LYS A 67 -6.59 -1.02 9.21
CA LYS A 67 -5.24 -0.73 9.71
C LYS A 67 -5.27 0.53 10.56
N VAL A 68 -4.64 0.49 11.72
CA VAL A 68 -4.60 1.62 12.65
C VAL A 68 -3.19 1.92 13.10
N TRP A 69 -2.82 3.18 13.00
CA TRP A 69 -1.62 3.71 13.64
C TRP A 69 -2.01 4.62 14.79
N LYS A 70 -1.49 4.33 15.98
CA LYS A 70 -1.59 5.20 17.16
C LYS A 70 -0.23 5.82 17.40
N VAL A 71 -0.09 7.11 17.15
CA VAL A 71 1.17 7.84 17.34
C VAL A 71 1.37 8.06 18.83
N ILE A 72 2.38 7.39 19.37
CA ILE A 72 2.66 7.40 20.82
C ILE A 72 3.61 8.53 21.20
N ASP A 73 4.51 8.92 20.29
CA ASP A 73 5.43 10.03 20.51
C ASP A 73 5.92 10.62 19.19
N VAL A 74 6.30 11.90 19.24
CA VAL A 74 7.04 12.59 18.18
C VAL A 74 8.15 13.38 18.87
N THR A 75 9.39 12.95 18.65
CA THR A 75 10.57 13.53 19.30
C THR A 75 10.87 14.94 18.78
N PRO A 76 11.67 15.76 19.48
CA PRO A 76 12.00 17.12 19.04
C PRO A 76 12.70 17.21 17.67
N ASP A 77 13.43 16.16 17.27
CA ASP A 77 14.05 16.01 15.95
C ASP A 77 13.09 15.46 14.87
N GLY A 78 11.84 15.16 15.26
CA GLY A 78 10.76 14.75 14.37
C GLY A 78 10.67 13.25 14.13
N GLU A 79 11.42 12.41 14.85
CA GLU A 79 11.18 10.96 14.80
C GLU A 79 9.80 10.65 15.37
N ILE A 80 9.08 9.78 14.68
CA ILE A 80 7.71 9.40 14.97
C ILE A 80 7.75 7.97 15.52
N GLU A 81 7.19 7.77 16.70
CA GLU A 81 6.94 6.45 17.25
C GLU A 81 5.44 6.16 17.26
N PHE A 82 5.02 5.00 16.72
CA PHE A 82 3.63 4.61 16.67
C PHE A 82 3.43 3.11 16.87
N LEU A 83 2.26 2.75 17.39
CA LEU A 83 1.79 1.37 17.43
C LEU A 83 1.04 1.06 16.14
N ASN A 84 1.38 -0.07 15.52
CA ASN A 84 0.66 -0.62 14.37
C ASN A 84 -0.35 -1.68 14.85
N LEU A 85 -1.62 -1.54 14.47
CA LEU A 85 -2.71 -2.41 14.89
C LEU A 85 -3.64 -2.74 13.71
N VAL A 86 -4.45 -3.78 13.90
CA VAL A 86 -5.60 -4.10 13.04
C VAL A 86 -6.85 -4.12 13.92
N GLU A 87 -7.82 -3.25 13.64
CA GLU A 87 -9.07 -3.16 14.43
C GLU A 87 -10.13 -4.17 14.00
N ARG A 88 -10.19 -4.47 12.71
CA ARG A 88 -11.08 -5.50 12.14
C ARG A 88 -10.43 -6.10 10.90
N VAL A 89 -10.76 -7.36 10.62
CA VAL A 89 -10.36 -8.04 9.39
C VAL A 89 -11.46 -8.98 8.93
N ARG A 90 -11.68 -9.01 7.62
CA ARG A 90 -12.45 -10.02 6.92
C ARG A 90 -11.57 -10.65 5.87
N MET A 91 -11.41 -11.96 5.92
CA MET A 91 -10.57 -12.74 5.00
C MET A 91 -11.43 -13.77 4.27
N GLU A 92 -11.14 -13.97 3.00
CA GLU A 92 -11.75 -14.99 2.16
C GLU A 92 -10.65 -15.69 1.38
N ASN A 93 -10.58 -17.03 1.50
CA ASN A 93 -9.66 -17.88 0.76
C ASN A 93 -10.46 -18.86 -0.10
N LYS A 94 -10.16 -18.90 -1.39
CA LYS A 94 -10.77 -19.81 -2.36
C LYS A 94 -9.70 -20.63 -3.05
N LEU A 95 -9.85 -21.95 -2.97
CA LEU A 95 -9.02 -22.93 -3.66
C LEU A 95 -9.85 -23.65 -4.72
N PRO A 96 -9.23 -24.36 -5.69
CA PRO A 96 -9.96 -25.13 -6.67
C PRO A 96 -10.81 -26.19 -5.97
N ASP A 97 -12.04 -26.40 -6.49
CA ASP A 97 -12.95 -27.45 -6.06
C ASP A 97 -13.33 -27.45 -4.56
N ARG A 98 -13.18 -26.31 -3.88
CA ARG A 98 -13.59 -26.11 -2.49
C ARG A 98 -14.48 -24.88 -2.34
N ALA A 99 -15.40 -24.92 -1.38
CA ALA A 99 -16.13 -23.73 -0.96
C ALA A 99 -15.14 -22.69 -0.41
N ALA A 100 -15.43 -21.41 -0.63
CA ALA A 100 -14.64 -20.33 -0.07
C ALA A 100 -14.69 -20.38 1.46
N MET A 101 -13.52 -20.32 2.09
CA MET A 101 -13.41 -20.19 3.54
C MET A 101 -13.39 -18.72 3.89
N VAL A 102 -14.26 -18.31 4.81
CA VAL A 102 -14.42 -16.91 5.21
C VAL A 102 -14.19 -16.81 6.71
N PHE A 103 -13.41 -15.80 7.10
CA PHE A 103 -13.27 -15.37 8.49
C PHE A 103 -13.63 -13.89 8.59
N ASP A 104 -14.45 -13.52 9.58
CA ASP A 104 -14.81 -12.13 9.87
C ASP A 104 -14.63 -11.89 11.37
N SER A 105 -13.68 -11.02 11.73
CA SER A 105 -13.37 -10.75 13.13
C SER A 105 -14.50 -10.05 13.89
N THR A 106 -15.55 -9.60 13.19
CA THR A 106 -16.71 -8.92 13.79
C THR A 106 -17.92 -9.82 13.99
N SER A 107 -17.89 -11.06 13.48
CA SER A 107 -19.04 -11.99 13.61
C SER A 107 -19.19 -12.58 15.02
N GLY A 108 -18.10 -12.65 15.79
CA GLY A 108 -18.06 -13.35 17.08
C GLY A 108 -17.99 -14.88 16.95
N GLU A 109 -17.90 -15.41 15.73
CA GLU A 109 -17.74 -16.84 15.46
C GLU A 109 -16.29 -17.29 15.69
N GLU A 110 -16.11 -18.58 16.00
CA GLU A 110 -14.77 -19.16 16.10
C GLU A 110 -14.08 -19.14 14.72
N PRO A 111 -12.80 -18.70 14.63
CA PRO A 111 -12.10 -18.65 13.36
C PRO A 111 -11.97 -20.06 12.75
N PRO A 112 -12.26 -20.24 11.45
CA PRO A 112 -11.99 -21.50 10.77
C PRO A 112 -10.49 -21.84 10.78
N PRO A 113 -10.13 -23.13 10.59
CA PRO A 113 -8.73 -23.54 10.54
C PRO A 113 -7.90 -22.73 9.54
N GLY A 114 -6.76 -22.20 9.99
CA GLY A 114 -5.86 -21.35 9.21
C GLY A 114 -6.06 -19.84 9.39
N PHE A 115 -7.05 -19.40 10.18
CA PHE A 115 -7.29 -17.98 10.50
C PHE A 115 -6.99 -17.62 11.97
N GLU A 116 -6.48 -18.56 12.78
CA GLU A 116 -6.31 -18.38 14.22
C GLU A 116 -5.28 -17.29 14.57
N ASP A 117 -4.20 -17.19 13.79
CA ASP A 117 -3.21 -16.11 13.94
C ASP A 117 -3.82 -14.74 13.64
N ALA A 118 -4.63 -14.64 12.57
CA ALA A 118 -5.32 -13.41 12.22
C ALA A 118 -6.32 -13.01 13.30
N ALA A 119 -7.08 -13.97 13.84
CA ALA A 119 -8.02 -13.73 14.93
C ALA A 119 -7.34 -13.20 16.20
N ARG A 120 -6.19 -13.80 16.60
CA ARG A 120 -5.42 -13.34 17.77
C ARG A 120 -4.78 -11.96 17.58
N ALA A 121 -4.49 -11.57 16.34
CA ALA A 121 -3.87 -10.30 15.98
C ALA A 121 -4.84 -9.10 16.04
N VAL A 122 -6.15 -9.32 16.00
CA VAL A 122 -7.14 -8.24 16.01
C VAL A 122 -7.22 -7.57 17.37
N GLY A 123 -7.19 -6.23 17.38
CA GLY A 123 -7.34 -5.41 18.58
C GLY A 123 -6.10 -5.30 19.47
N VAL A 124 -5.01 -6.01 19.15
CA VAL A 124 -3.74 -5.95 19.89
C VAL A 124 -2.66 -5.23 19.07
N PRO A 125 -1.68 -4.57 19.72
CA PRO A 125 -0.52 -4.04 19.01
C PRO A 125 0.29 -5.14 18.32
N LEU A 126 0.51 -5.00 17.02
CA LEU A 126 1.31 -5.93 16.23
C LEU A 126 2.80 -5.61 16.31
N SER A 127 3.12 -4.32 16.29
CA SER A 127 4.49 -3.82 16.46
C SER A 127 4.51 -2.37 16.95
N SER A 128 5.56 -1.99 17.68
CA SER A 128 5.96 -0.59 17.82
C SER A 128 6.96 -0.25 16.71
N ILE A 129 6.78 0.87 16.02
CA ILE A 129 7.63 1.30 14.92
C ILE A 129 8.11 2.72 15.19
N ARG A 130 9.42 2.93 15.06
CA ARG A 130 10.03 4.26 15.03
C ARG A 130 10.49 4.58 13.62
N MET A 131 10.13 5.75 13.11
CA MET A 131 10.52 6.21 11.78
C MET A 131 10.89 7.70 11.76
N SER A 132 11.71 8.09 10.80
CA SER A 132 12.02 9.51 10.55
C SER A 132 10.81 10.25 9.94
N PRO A 133 10.83 11.61 9.86
CA PRO A 133 9.83 12.39 9.11
C PRO A 133 9.69 12.00 7.63
N ARG A 134 10.64 11.24 7.08
CA ARG A 134 10.60 10.74 5.71
C ARG A 134 9.92 9.37 5.58
N GLY A 135 9.60 8.72 6.69
CA GLY A 135 9.09 7.35 6.70
C GLY A 135 10.18 6.27 6.66
N GLU A 136 11.43 6.62 6.92
CA GLU A 136 12.51 5.64 7.06
C GLU A 136 12.38 4.95 8.42
N VAL A 137 12.15 3.64 8.42
CA VAL A 137 12.03 2.85 9.66
C VAL A 137 13.40 2.74 10.33
N LYS A 138 13.51 3.29 11.55
CA LYS A 138 14.72 3.24 12.40
C LYS A 138 14.68 2.08 13.38
N GLY A 139 13.49 1.61 13.74
CA GLY A 139 13.31 0.47 14.61
C GLY A 139 11.90 -0.12 14.50
N ARG A 140 11.82 -1.44 14.66
CA ARG A 140 10.55 -2.18 14.72
C ARG A 140 10.65 -3.24 15.80
N ASP A 141 9.83 -3.10 16.83
CA ASP A 141 9.67 -4.07 17.90
C ASP A 141 8.38 -4.86 17.67
N ILE A 142 8.51 -6.17 17.43
CA ILE A 142 7.38 -7.06 17.10
C ILE A 142 6.71 -7.51 18.40
N LYS A 143 5.43 -7.19 18.55
CA LYS A 143 4.64 -7.44 19.77
C LYS A 143 3.74 -8.67 19.68
N HIS A 144 3.34 -9.05 18.48
CA HIS A 144 2.54 -10.24 18.21
C HIS A 144 3.20 -11.06 17.11
N HIS A 145 3.07 -12.40 17.16
CA HIS A 145 3.55 -13.26 16.09
C HIS A 145 2.88 -12.82 14.77
N GLN A 146 3.71 -12.46 13.80
CA GLN A 146 3.29 -12.25 12.43
C GLN A 146 4.05 -13.28 11.60
N PRO A 147 3.45 -13.81 10.51
CA PRO A 147 4.25 -14.47 9.48
C PRO A 147 5.46 -13.56 9.19
N ALA A 148 6.65 -14.14 9.07
CA ALA A 148 7.87 -13.35 8.89
C ALA A 148 7.65 -12.33 7.76
N ALA A 149 7.55 -11.05 8.14
CA ALA A 149 7.33 -9.99 7.17
C ALA A 149 8.53 -9.99 6.22
N ASP A 150 8.28 -9.83 4.92
CA ASP A 150 9.38 -9.56 4.00
C ASP A 150 10.13 -8.33 4.53
N PRO A 151 11.44 -8.41 4.83
CA PRO A 151 12.18 -7.27 5.37
C PRO A 151 12.19 -6.06 4.43
N HIS A 152 11.86 -6.26 3.16
CA HIS A 152 11.68 -5.20 2.16
C HIS A 152 10.22 -4.78 1.95
N GLU A 153 9.28 -5.35 2.70
CA GLU A 153 7.90 -4.88 2.72
C GLU A 153 7.85 -3.48 3.33
N GLN A 154 7.32 -2.55 2.55
CA GLN A 154 7.32 -1.14 2.90
C GLN A 154 6.17 -0.87 3.88
N VAL A 155 6.51 -0.52 5.13
CA VAL A 155 5.53 -0.08 6.14
C VAL A 155 4.75 1.14 5.65
N THR A 156 5.45 2.10 5.03
CA THR A 156 4.89 3.28 4.38
C THR A 156 5.86 3.87 3.36
N LEU A 157 5.36 4.75 2.48
CA LEU A 157 6.18 5.42 1.48
C LEU A 157 7.38 6.15 2.11
N LEU A 158 8.58 5.82 1.63
CA LEU A 158 9.80 6.57 1.92
C LEU A 158 9.83 7.83 1.03
N LEU A 159 9.75 9.00 1.66
CA LEU A 159 9.69 10.31 1.02
C LEU A 159 11.10 10.80 0.59
N PRO A 160 11.20 11.71 -0.40
CA PRO A 160 12.49 12.22 -0.88
C PRO A 160 13.29 12.94 0.22
N GLU A 161 14.60 13.06 0.04
CA GLU A 161 15.50 13.73 1.01
C GLU A 161 15.23 15.23 1.14
N GLY A 162 14.83 15.86 0.05
CA GLY A 162 14.59 17.29 0.01
C GLY A 162 13.43 17.65 -0.92
N PRO A 163 13.22 18.95 -1.15
CA PRO A 163 12.16 19.45 -2.00
C PRO A 163 12.29 18.91 -3.43
N ILE A 164 11.17 18.45 -3.99
CA ILE A 164 11.10 17.79 -5.29
C ILE A 164 10.13 18.53 -6.22
N ALA A 165 10.50 18.69 -7.50
CA ALA A 165 9.59 19.28 -8.49
C ALA A 165 8.67 18.21 -9.10
N ILE A 166 7.55 18.65 -9.68
CA ILE A 166 6.71 17.78 -10.50
C ILE A 166 7.55 17.23 -11.66
N GLY A 167 7.52 15.91 -11.86
CA GLY A 167 8.30 15.19 -12.87
C GLY A 167 9.60 14.56 -12.33
N ASP A 168 10.13 15.07 -11.22
CA ASP A 168 11.33 14.52 -10.59
C ASP A 168 11.05 13.14 -9.98
N SER A 169 12.11 12.36 -9.78
CA SER A 169 12.06 11.02 -9.22
C SER A 169 13.09 10.80 -8.13
N TRP A 170 12.79 9.89 -7.20
CA TRP A 170 13.72 9.40 -6.20
C TRP A 170 13.66 7.87 -6.13
N ASN A 171 14.74 7.26 -5.66
CA ASN A 171 14.88 5.81 -5.62
C ASN A 171 15.21 5.34 -4.21
N GLN A 172 14.67 4.17 -3.86
CA GLN A 172 15.09 3.39 -2.73
C GLN A 172 15.78 2.12 -3.26
N PRO A 173 17.10 1.96 -3.09
CA PRO A 173 17.78 0.72 -3.46
C PRO A 173 17.34 -0.44 -2.55
N ILE A 174 17.22 -1.64 -3.12
CA ILE A 174 16.76 -2.83 -2.43
C ILE A 174 17.59 -4.02 -2.92
N ASP A 175 18.25 -4.72 -2.00
CA ASP A 175 18.97 -5.97 -2.28
C ASP A 175 18.12 -7.15 -1.82
N VAL A 176 17.58 -7.92 -2.76
CA VAL A 176 16.72 -9.07 -2.44
C VAL A 176 17.50 -10.36 -2.53
N LEU A 177 17.50 -11.13 -1.45
CA LEU A 177 18.10 -12.45 -1.39
C LEU A 177 17.12 -13.50 -1.94
N VAL A 178 17.49 -14.14 -3.05
CA VAL A 178 16.70 -15.21 -3.69
C VAL A 178 17.41 -16.54 -3.61
N LYS A 179 16.64 -17.61 -3.60
CA LYS A 179 17.18 -18.98 -3.67
C LYS A 179 17.54 -19.30 -5.12
N VAL A 180 18.67 -19.96 -5.31
CA VAL A 180 19.10 -20.52 -6.61
C VAL A 180 19.34 -22.03 -6.43
N GLY A 181 19.63 -22.75 -7.53
CA GLY A 181 19.90 -24.20 -7.50
C GLY A 181 20.94 -24.61 -6.45
N ASP A 182 20.92 -25.90 -6.08
CA ASP A 182 21.79 -26.52 -5.06
C ASP A 182 21.76 -25.88 -3.67
N GLY A 183 20.66 -25.19 -3.33
CA GLY A 183 20.51 -24.52 -2.03
C GLY A 183 21.33 -23.23 -1.90
N GLY A 184 21.92 -22.75 -2.99
CA GLY A 184 22.62 -21.47 -3.04
C GLY A 184 21.68 -20.28 -2.88
N GLN A 185 22.27 -19.12 -2.62
CA GLN A 185 21.55 -17.84 -2.60
C GLN A 185 22.24 -16.84 -3.53
N LYS A 186 21.44 -15.97 -4.13
CA LYS A 186 21.91 -14.87 -4.97
C LYS A 186 21.27 -13.58 -4.51
N THR A 187 22.04 -12.50 -4.46
CA THR A 187 21.50 -11.15 -4.26
C THR A 187 21.07 -10.57 -5.60
N ILE A 188 19.83 -10.10 -5.68
CA ILE A 188 19.27 -9.39 -6.81
C ILE A 188 19.15 -7.92 -6.44
N ALA A 189 19.92 -7.08 -7.14
CA ALA A 189 19.79 -5.64 -6.99
C ALA A 189 18.48 -5.20 -7.66
N ALA A 190 17.69 -4.46 -6.89
CA ALA A 190 16.44 -3.88 -7.30
C ALA A 190 16.34 -2.45 -6.75
N ARG A 191 15.29 -1.74 -7.15
CA ARG A 191 14.93 -0.45 -6.58
C ARG A 191 13.43 -0.27 -6.54
N ARG A 192 12.96 0.53 -5.60
CA ARG A 192 11.66 1.18 -5.68
C ARG A 192 11.87 2.59 -6.23
N LYS A 193 11.30 2.86 -7.40
CA LYS A 193 11.33 4.19 -8.01
C LYS A 193 10.02 4.89 -7.70
N HIS A 194 10.12 6.15 -7.30
CA HIS A 194 8.99 7.03 -7.11
C HIS A 194 9.13 8.26 -7.99
N THR A 195 8.01 8.80 -8.47
CA THR A 195 7.97 10.01 -9.29
C THR A 195 6.82 10.90 -8.84
N LEU A 196 7.10 12.18 -8.58
CA LEU A 196 6.04 13.14 -8.29
C LEU A 196 5.33 13.48 -9.60
N LYS A 197 4.07 13.03 -9.77
CA LYS A 197 3.32 13.19 -11.01
C LYS A 197 2.59 14.52 -11.10
N SER A 198 2.04 14.97 -9.99
CA SER A 198 1.33 16.24 -9.89
C SER A 198 1.16 16.65 -8.44
N VAL A 199 0.92 17.95 -8.22
CA VAL A 199 0.40 18.49 -6.97
C VAL A 199 -0.84 19.29 -7.30
N SER A 200 -1.92 19.07 -6.57
CA SER A 200 -3.16 19.82 -6.73
C SER A 200 -3.86 19.93 -5.38
N ALA A 201 -4.23 21.16 -5.01
CA ALA A 201 -4.90 21.47 -3.74
C ALA A 201 -4.20 20.83 -2.51
N GLY A 202 -2.87 20.98 -2.41
CA GLY A 202 -2.08 20.43 -1.30
C GLY A 202 -1.88 18.92 -1.33
N VAL A 203 -2.36 18.21 -2.37
CA VAL A 203 -2.22 16.76 -2.49
C VAL A 203 -1.24 16.40 -3.61
N ALA A 204 -0.17 15.70 -3.25
CA ALA A 204 0.77 15.09 -4.18
C ALA A 204 0.22 13.76 -4.71
N THR A 205 0.30 13.58 -6.03
CA THR A 205 0.10 12.29 -6.70
C THR A 205 1.47 11.72 -7.05
N ILE A 206 1.79 10.55 -6.49
CA ILE A 206 3.11 9.93 -6.57
C ILE A 206 2.96 8.57 -7.25
N GLN A 207 3.66 8.38 -8.36
CA GLN A 207 3.79 7.06 -8.97
C GLN A 207 4.85 6.26 -8.21
N SER A 208 4.60 4.96 -7.97
CA SER A 208 5.56 4.03 -7.38
C SER A 208 5.68 2.78 -8.25
N GLU A 209 6.90 2.29 -8.42
CA GLU A 209 7.18 1.05 -9.14
C GLU A 209 8.40 0.33 -8.56
N PHE A 210 8.30 -0.99 -8.41
CA PHE A 210 9.45 -1.84 -8.13
C PHE A 210 10.13 -2.28 -9.44
N GLN A 211 11.45 -2.11 -9.50
CA GLN A 211 12.25 -2.36 -10.69
C GLN A 211 13.43 -3.27 -10.34
N VAL A 212 13.58 -4.37 -11.07
CA VAL A 212 14.74 -5.26 -10.97
C VAL A 212 15.85 -4.70 -11.85
N ILE A 213 17.07 -4.60 -11.31
CA ILE A 213 18.24 -4.02 -11.99
C ILE A 213 19.19 -5.12 -12.45
N SER A 214 19.40 -6.15 -11.62
CA SER A 214 20.26 -7.28 -11.96
C SER A 214 19.58 -8.25 -12.94
N PRO A 215 20.34 -8.97 -13.79
CA PRO A 215 19.80 -10.05 -14.60
C PRO A 215 19.17 -11.17 -13.76
N THR A 216 18.02 -11.66 -14.21
CA THR A 216 17.23 -12.72 -13.58
C THR A 216 17.07 -13.95 -14.48
N THR A 217 16.57 -15.02 -13.89
CA THR A 217 16.10 -16.24 -14.58
C THR A 217 14.62 -16.44 -14.23
N PRO A 218 13.88 -17.30 -14.95
CA PRO A 218 12.48 -17.58 -14.62
C PRO A 218 12.23 -17.99 -13.16
N GLU A 219 13.12 -18.79 -12.57
CA GLU A 219 13.02 -19.25 -11.18
C GLU A 219 13.14 -18.09 -10.20
N ILE A 220 13.98 -17.10 -10.53
CA ILE A 220 14.15 -15.86 -9.76
C ILE A 220 12.94 -14.96 -9.97
N ASP A 221 12.46 -14.80 -11.21
CA ASP A 221 11.28 -13.98 -11.51
C ASP A 221 10.03 -14.48 -10.77
N GLY A 222 9.85 -15.81 -10.66
CA GLY A 222 8.77 -16.40 -9.86
C GLY A 222 8.84 -16.03 -8.37
N GLN A 223 10.05 -16.01 -7.79
CA GLN A 223 10.28 -15.58 -6.40
C GLN A 223 10.08 -14.07 -6.20
N MET A 224 10.30 -13.28 -7.25
CA MET A 224 10.19 -11.82 -7.23
C MET A 224 8.80 -11.30 -7.58
N ALA A 225 7.92 -12.14 -8.16
CA ALA A 225 6.65 -11.72 -8.76
C ALA A 225 5.80 -10.82 -7.85
N HIS A 226 5.63 -11.20 -6.57
CA HIS A 226 4.86 -10.43 -5.58
C HIS A 226 5.45 -9.04 -5.27
N ARG A 227 6.76 -8.85 -5.48
CA ARG A 227 7.45 -7.58 -5.23
C ARG A 227 7.27 -6.58 -6.37
N MET A 228 6.86 -7.03 -7.56
CA MET A 228 6.77 -6.23 -8.78
C MET A 228 5.56 -5.29 -8.79
N VAL A 229 5.25 -4.69 -7.64
CA VAL A 229 4.17 -3.74 -7.44
C VAL A 229 4.42 -2.47 -8.25
N LYS A 230 3.34 -1.94 -8.82
CA LYS A 230 3.31 -0.61 -9.43
C LYS A 230 1.99 0.07 -9.10
N GLY A 231 1.99 1.39 -8.99
CA GLY A 231 0.76 2.09 -8.73
C GLY A 231 0.93 3.54 -8.34
N GLU A 232 -0.06 4.06 -7.64
CA GLU A 232 -0.20 5.48 -7.32
C GLU A 232 -0.50 5.67 -5.83
N ILE A 233 0.10 6.70 -5.25
CA ILE A 233 -0.04 7.11 -3.87
C ILE A 233 -0.48 8.57 -3.84
N ARG A 234 -1.52 8.87 -3.06
CA ARG A 234 -2.04 10.20 -2.81
C ARG A 234 -1.56 10.64 -1.43
N PHE A 235 -0.75 11.69 -1.39
CA PHE A 235 -0.14 12.19 -0.17
C PHE A 235 -0.61 13.62 0.11
N ASP A 236 -1.19 13.84 1.28
CA ASP A 236 -1.56 15.16 1.79
C ASP A 236 -0.29 15.85 2.29
N ILE A 237 0.16 16.87 1.58
CA ILE A 237 1.40 17.60 1.89
C ILE A 237 1.22 18.43 3.15
N ASP A 238 0.03 18.98 3.37
CA ASP A 238 -0.25 19.91 4.47
C ASP A 238 -0.27 19.18 5.80
N ASN A 239 -1.00 18.05 5.86
CA ASN A 239 -1.09 17.20 7.06
C ASN A 239 0.01 16.11 7.10
N GLY A 240 0.82 15.98 6.06
CA GLY A 240 1.93 15.03 6.00
C GLY A 240 1.49 13.58 6.19
N ARG A 241 0.53 13.11 5.39
CA ARG A 241 -0.05 11.76 5.54
C ARG A 241 -0.52 11.17 4.22
N ILE A 242 -0.50 9.84 4.12
CA ILE A 242 -1.08 9.13 2.98
C ILE A 242 -2.61 9.17 3.10
N LEU A 243 -3.27 9.73 2.08
CA LEU A 243 -4.72 9.72 1.95
C LEU A 243 -5.20 8.41 1.33
N SER A 244 -4.51 7.93 0.31
CA SER A 244 -4.82 6.66 -0.31
C SER A 244 -3.62 6.13 -1.10
N GLN A 245 -3.63 4.82 -1.35
CA GLN A 245 -2.74 4.22 -2.33
C GLN A 245 -3.43 3.07 -3.04
N ARG A 246 -3.03 2.86 -4.29
CA ARG A 246 -3.39 1.70 -5.08
C ARG A 246 -2.14 1.11 -5.69
N LEU A 247 -1.85 -0.14 -5.36
CA LEU A 247 -0.70 -0.88 -5.87
C LEU A 247 -1.19 -2.18 -6.52
N ASP A 248 -0.72 -2.44 -7.73
CA ASP A 248 -1.11 -3.58 -8.55
C ASP A 248 0.12 -4.43 -8.89
N VAL A 249 -0.07 -5.75 -8.94
CA VAL A 249 0.84 -6.72 -9.55
C VAL A 249 0.06 -7.43 -10.66
N ASP A 250 0.64 -7.48 -11.85
CA ASP A 250 0.20 -8.36 -12.93
C ASP A 250 1.46 -8.94 -13.56
N ARG A 251 1.74 -10.20 -13.23
CA ARG A 251 3.00 -10.87 -13.61
C ARG A 251 2.74 -12.28 -14.09
N ARG A 252 3.21 -12.55 -15.30
CA ARG A 252 3.28 -13.90 -15.86
C ARG A 252 4.74 -14.33 -15.94
N VAL A 253 5.04 -15.50 -15.39
CA VAL A 253 6.38 -16.10 -15.41
C VAL A 253 6.28 -17.49 -16.02
N LEU A 254 7.01 -17.73 -17.10
CA LEU A 254 7.09 -19.04 -17.75
C LEU A 254 8.39 -19.70 -17.35
N GLY A 255 8.36 -20.98 -16.99
CA GLY A 255 9.57 -21.73 -16.65
C GLY A 255 10.02 -21.63 -15.19
N PHE A 256 9.24 -20.99 -14.30
CA PHE A 256 9.67 -20.71 -12.92
C PHE A 256 9.97 -21.95 -12.06
N ALA A 257 9.38 -23.10 -12.42
CA ALA A 257 9.55 -24.40 -11.80
C ALA A 257 9.76 -25.49 -12.88
N GLY A 258 10.62 -25.22 -13.87
CA GLY A 258 10.93 -26.12 -14.98
C GLY A 258 10.22 -25.75 -16.29
N ALA A 259 10.69 -26.29 -17.42
CA ALA A 259 10.38 -25.78 -18.77
C ALA A 259 8.89 -25.73 -19.16
N THR A 260 8.05 -26.55 -18.54
CA THR A 260 6.60 -26.64 -18.81
C THR A 260 5.75 -25.89 -17.78
N SER A 261 6.37 -25.20 -16.83
CA SER A 261 5.66 -24.48 -15.76
C SER A 261 5.27 -23.06 -16.17
N SER A 262 4.19 -22.56 -15.58
CA SER A 262 3.85 -21.14 -15.65
C SER A 262 3.15 -20.65 -14.39
N MET A 263 3.40 -19.40 -14.03
CA MET A 263 2.71 -18.67 -12.97
C MET A 263 2.05 -17.43 -13.57
N HIS A 264 0.83 -17.12 -13.16
CA HIS A 264 0.21 -15.82 -13.34
C HIS A 264 -0.25 -15.30 -11.98
N LEU A 265 0.36 -14.21 -11.54
CA LEU A 265 0.03 -13.52 -10.30
C LEU A 265 -0.66 -12.21 -10.61
N LEU A 266 -1.86 -12.04 -10.04
CA LEU A 266 -2.63 -10.81 -10.03
C LEU A 266 -2.82 -10.39 -8.57
N THR A 267 -2.34 -9.20 -8.20
CA THR A 267 -2.59 -8.63 -6.87
C THR A 267 -3.07 -7.20 -7.02
N ARG A 268 -4.02 -6.79 -6.18
CA ARG A 268 -4.37 -5.38 -5.97
C ARG A 268 -4.42 -5.10 -4.49
N LEU A 269 -3.76 -4.03 -4.07
CA LEU A 269 -3.89 -3.40 -2.78
C LEU A 269 -4.52 -2.03 -3.00
N GLU A 270 -5.61 -1.73 -2.32
CA GLU A 270 -6.18 -0.40 -2.18
C GLU A 270 -6.22 -0.04 -0.69
N GLU A 271 -5.69 1.12 -0.34
CA GLU A 271 -5.73 1.65 1.02
C GLU A 271 -6.30 3.07 0.97
N LYS A 272 -7.20 3.40 1.90
CA LYS A 272 -7.82 4.72 2.00
C LYS A 272 -7.94 5.15 3.45
N LEU A 273 -7.44 6.35 3.76
CA LEU A 273 -7.56 6.99 5.06
C LEU A 273 -9.03 7.32 5.31
N LEU A 274 -9.51 7.00 6.51
CA LEU A 274 -10.82 7.39 6.97
C LEU A 274 -10.74 8.77 7.61
N ASP A 275 -11.71 9.64 7.30
CA ASP A 275 -11.88 10.91 7.98
C ASP A 275 -12.29 10.65 9.45
N GLY A 276 -11.68 11.34 10.42
CA GLY A 276 -11.94 11.09 11.84
C GLY A 276 -13.22 11.76 12.36
N PRO A 277 -13.72 11.40 13.56
CA PRO A 277 -13.95 10.06 14.10
C PRO A 277 -15.35 9.55 13.69
N THR A 278 -15.48 8.27 13.34
CA THR A 278 -16.79 7.60 13.29
C THR A 278 -17.38 7.62 14.70
N SER A 279 -18.57 8.20 14.84
CA SER A 279 -19.40 8.24 16.05
C SER A 279 -19.14 7.05 16.99
N VAL A 280 -18.60 7.33 18.18
CA VAL A 280 -18.75 6.42 19.32
C VAL A 280 -20.17 6.66 19.82
N ALA A 281 -21.06 5.67 19.67
CA ALA A 281 -22.37 5.72 20.29
C ALA A 281 -22.16 5.89 21.81
N SER A 282 -22.45 7.08 22.32
CA SER A 282 -22.61 7.30 23.76
C SER A 282 -23.83 6.49 24.19
N LYS A 283 -23.62 5.53 25.10
CA LYS A 283 -24.73 4.85 25.78
C LYS A 283 -25.53 5.88 26.58
N PRO A 284 -26.86 5.73 26.70
CA PRO A 284 -27.71 6.67 27.46
C PRO A 284 -27.32 6.74 28.93
#